data_AF-X1RUS7-F1
#
_entry.id   AF-X1RUS7-F1
#
_cell.length_a   1.000
_cell.length_b   1.000
_cell.length_c   1.000
_cell.angle_alpha   90.00
_cell.angle_beta   90.00
_cell.angle_gamma   90.00
#
_symmetry.space_group_name_H-M   'P 1'
#
loop_
_entity.id
_entity.type
_entity.pdbx_description
1 polymer ?
#
loop_
_entity_poly.entity_id
_entity_poly.type
_entity_poly.pdbx_seq_one_letter_code
_entity_poly.pdbx_strand_id
1 'polypeptide(L)'
;MPELNIEDFLPMSPMMGPPLPRFLVIYWPWYERPPETFRLVVFRVGNGTVTPGSADYEAGSTVTLTAVPDAGATFDHWEGDATGTSPTIDILMDRDKEVTAVFTGGEPTDREPIIIEWE
;
A
#
# COMPACT_ATOMS: atom_id res chain seq x y z
N MET A 1 -54.93 -3.65 15.68
CA MET A 1 -54.06 -3.76 14.49
C MET A 1 -53.00 -2.69 14.66
N PRO A 2 -51.69 -3.01 14.68
CA PRO A 2 -50.67 -1.97 14.73
C PRO A 2 -50.72 -1.17 13.42
N GLU A 3 -50.66 0.15 13.53
CA GLU A 3 -50.55 1.04 12.37
C GLU A 3 -49.14 0.88 11.77
N LEU A 4 -49.08 0.59 10.48
CA LEU A 4 -47.83 0.53 9.72
C LEU A 4 -47.44 1.94 9.31
N ASN A 5 -46.24 2.39 9.69
CA ASN A 5 -45.72 3.70 9.31
C ASN A 5 -44.91 3.60 8.02
N ILE A 6 -44.88 4.66 7.21
CA ILE A 6 -44.10 4.67 5.95
C ILE A 6 -42.59 4.52 6.21
N GLU A 7 -42.17 4.88 7.43
CA GLU A 7 -40.81 4.75 7.96
C GLU A 7 -40.40 3.30 8.19
N ASP A 8 -41.37 2.40 8.44
CA ASP A 8 -41.15 0.96 8.52
C ASP A 8 -40.78 0.35 7.16
N PHE A 9 -41.00 1.12 6.07
CA PHE A 9 -40.67 0.78 4.69
C PHE A 9 -39.53 1.63 4.12
N LEU A 10 -38.91 2.53 4.90
CA LEU A 10 -37.72 3.24 4.46
C LEU A 10 -36.51 2.27 4.50
N PRO A 11 -35.62 2.28 3.48
CA PRO A 11 -34.42 1.45 3.51
C PRO A 11 -33.55 1.86 4.70
N MET A 12 -33.28 0.91 5.60
CA MET A 12 -32.37 1.12 6.73
C MET A 12 -31.01 1.62 6.24
N SER A 13 -30.38 2.53 6.98
CA SER A 13 -29.03 3.01 6.68
C SER A 13 -28.07 1.83 6.45
N PRO A 14 -27.16 1.92 5.46
CA PRO A 14 -26.37 0.79 4.95
C PRO A 14 -25.38 0.16 5.96
N MET A 15 -25.38 0.59 7.22
CA MET A 15 -24.55 0.03 8.29
C MET A 15 -25.09 -1.29 8.88
N MET A 16 -26.24 -1.80 8.41
CA MET A 16 -26.83 -3.09 8.85
C MET A 16 -27.14 -4.06 7.70
N GLY A 17 -26.36 -4.05 6.61
CA GLY A 17 -26.38 -5.16 5.67
C GLY A 17 -25.81 -6.43 6.33
N PRO A 18 -26.51 -7.59 6.35
CA PRO A 18 -26.04 -8.77 7.08
C PRO A 18 -24.78 -9.38 6.43
N PRO A 19 -23.91 -10.05 7.21
CA PRO A 19 -22.86 -10.91 6.66
C PRO A 19 -23.53 -12.14 6.03
N LEU A 20 -23.71 -12.15 4.71
CA LEU A 20 -24.25 -13.31 4.00
C LEU A 20 -23.13 -14.30 3.62
N PRO A 21 -23.40 -15.62 3.65
CA PRO A 21 -22.51 -16.62 3.08
C PRO A 21 -22.28 -16.36 1.58
N ARG A 22 -21.06 -16.59 1.08
CA ARG A 22 -20.61 -16.34 -0.31
C ARG A 22 -21.48 -16.97 -1.43
N PHE A 23 -22.44 -17.84 -1.11
CA PHE A 23 -23.19 -18.64 -2.08
C PHE A 23 -24.61 -18.15 -2.41
N LEU A 24 -25.14 -17.12 -1.74
CA LEU A 24 -26.46 -16.57 -2.07
C LEU A 24 -26.30 -15.24 -2.81
N VAL A 25 -26.28 -15.30 -4.15
CA VAL A 25 -26.30 -14.11 -5.00
C VAL A 25 -27.72 -13.54 -5.00
N ILE A 26 -28.06 -12.77 -3.96
CA ILE A 26 -29.24 -11.90 -3.98
C ILE A 26 -28.85 -10.67 -4.80
N TYR A 27 -29.48 -10.49 -5.97
CA TYR A 27 -29.33 -9.29 -6.78
C TYR A 27 -30.02 -8.12 -6.06
N TRP A 28 -29.26 -7.33 -5.32
CA TRP A 28 -29.65 -6.00 -4.89
C TRP A 28 -29.30 -5.01 -6.00
N PRO A 29 -30.28 -4.45 -6.76
CA PRO A 29 -30.02 -3.58 -7.92
C PRO A 29 -29.25 -2.29 -7.59
N TRP A 30 -29.18 -1.94 -6.32
CA TRP A 30 -28.48 -0.77 -5.78
C TRP A 30 -27.24 -1.14 -4.94
N TYR A 31 -26.87 -2.43 -4.87
CA TYR A 31 -25.64 -2.87 -4.22
C TYR A 31 -24.53 -3.01 -5.26
N GLU A 32 -23.66 -2.01 -5.32
CA GLU A 32 -22.35 -2.16 -5.94
C GLU A 32 -21.48 -2.97 -4.98
N ARG A 33 -20.96 -4.11 -5.45
CA ARG A 33 -19.94 -4.83 -4.68
C ARG A 33 -18.82 -3.83 -4.40
N PRO A 34 -18.42 -3.61 -3.12
CA PRO A 34 -17.29 -2.73 -2.85
C PRO A 34 -16.09 -3.23 -3.66
N PRO A 35 -15.28 -2.31 -4.22
CA PRO A 35 -14.10 -2.71 -4.98
C PRO A 35 -13.26 -3.64 -4.12
N GLU A 36 -12.89 -4.79 -4.69
CA GLU A 36 -11.96 -5.69 -4.03
C GLU A 36 -10.62 -4.98 -3.96
N THR A 37 -10.04 -4.85 -2.77
CA THR A 37 -8.75 -4.20 -2.57
C THR A 37 -7.71 -5.22 -2.13
N PHE A 38 -6.49 -5.04 -2.60
CA PHE A 38 -5.32 -5.79 -2.16
C PHE A 38 -4.33 -4.88 -1.47
N ARG A 39 -3.66 -5.42 -0.46
CA ARG A 39 -2.69 -4.68 0.33
C ARG A 39 -1.31 -4.78 -0.30
N LEU A 40 -0.68 -3.64 -0.55
CA LEU A 40 0.73 -3.54 -0.88
C LEU A 40 1.51 -3.14 0.37
N VAL A 41 2.46 -3.97 0.77
CA VAL A 41 3.39 -3.67 1.86
C VAL A 41 4.75 -3.38 1.25
N VAL A 42 5.26 -2.18 1.50
CA VAL A 42 6.57 -1.73 1.02
C VAL A 42 7.54 -1.68 2.19
N PHE A 43 8.58 -2.50 2.09
CA PHE A 43 9.73 -2.47 2.99
C PHE A 43 10.90 -1.73 2.35
N ARG A 44 11.83 -1.29 3.20
CA ARG A 44 13.09 -0.69 2.74
C ARG A 44 14.25 -1.17 3.59
N VAL A 45 15.40 -1.37 2.95
CA VAL A 45 16.68 -1.68 3.57
C VAL A 45 17.68 -0.60 3.17
N GLY A 46 18.37 0.02 4.12
CA GLY A 46 19.28 1.14 3.87
C GLY A 46 18.60 2.51 3.94
N ASN A 47 19.31 3.55 3.45
CA ASN A 47 18.86 4.93 3.50
C ASN A 47 18.23 5.36 2.17
N GLY A 48 16.92 5.58 2.18
CA GLY A 48 16.14 5.97 1.02
C GLY A 48 14.66 6.01 1.33
N THR A 49 13.90 6.58 0.40
CA THR A 49 12.45 6.72 0.49
C THR A 49 11.80 6.00 -0.70
N VAL A 50 10.67 5.35 -0.47
CA VAL A 50 9.86 4.75 -1.54
C VAL A 50 8.51 5.47 -1.61
N THR A 51 8.11 5.87 -2.81
CA THR A 51 6.83 6.52 -3.07
C THR A 51 6.10 5.82 -4.24
N PRO A 52 4.80 5.47 -4.09
CA PRO A 52 4.02 5.47 -2.85
C PRO A 52 4.50 4.40 -1.84
N GLY A 53 4.18 4.58 -0.56
CA GLY A 53 4.48 3.60 0.48
C GLY A 53 3.40 2.51 0.58
N SER A 54 3.38 1.78 1.70
CA SER A 54 2.37 0.74 1.96
C SER A 54 0.95 1.31 1.99
N ALA A 55 0.05 0.74 1.19
CA ALA A 55 -1.35 1.14 1.10
C ALA A 55 -2.21 0.01 0.53
N ASP A 56 -3.54 0.16 0.63
CA ASP A 56 -4.51 -0.69 -0.03
C ASP A 56 -4.87 -0.11 -1.39
N TYR A 57 -4.89 -0.97 -2.41
CA TYR A 57 -5.13 -0.61 -3.80
C TYR A 57 -6.25 -1.45 -4.39
N GLU A 58 -6.99 -0.90 -5.35
CA GLU A 58 -8.05 -1.64 -6.04
C GLU A 58 -7.47 -2.81 -6.85
N ALA A 59 -8.19 -3.94 -6.84
CA ALA A 59 -7.84 -5.12 -7.61
C ALA A 59 -7.77 -4.79 -9.10
N GLY A 60 -6.68 -5.21 -9.75
CA GLY A 60 -6.39 -4.94 -11.15
C GLY A 60 -5.78 -3.56 -11.42
N SER A 61 -5.56 -2.72 -10.40
CA SER A 61 -4.82 -1.46 -10.56
C SER A 61 -3.32 -1.72 -10.72
N THR A 62 -2.63 -0.86 -11.47
CA THR A 62 -1.17 -0.87 -11.57
C THR A 62 -0.60 0.25 -10.72
N VAL A 63 0.28 -0.10 -9.78
CA VAL A 63 0.96 0.83 -8.87
C VAL A 63 2.40 1.00 -9.34
N THR A 64 2.79 2.24 -9.64
CA THR A 64 4.18 2.59 -9.98
C THR A 64 4.92 2.98 -8.71
N LEU A 65 5.82 2.11 -8.22
CA LEU A 65 6.72 2.42 -7.11
C LEU A 65 7.99 3.11 -7.63
N THR A 66 8.44 4.13 -6.90
CA THR A 66 9.70 4.82 -7.15
C THR A 66 10.55 4.85 -5.88
N ALA A 67 11.76 4.30 -5.97
CA ALA A 67 12.78 4.36 -4.94
C ALA A 67 13.68 5.58 -5.16
N VAL A 68 13.76 6.44 -4.15
CA VAL A 68 14.60 7.63 -4.12
C VAL A 68 15.67 7.41 -3.06
N PRO A 69 16.95 7.20 -3.43
CA PRO A 69 18.03 7.08 -2.46
C PRO A 69 18.28 8.42 -1.75
N ASP A 70 18.61 8.35 -0.46
CA ASP A 70 19.03 9.53 0.31
C ASP A 70 20.48 9.93 -0.06
N ALA A 71 20.95 11.08 0.45
CA ALA A 71 22.29 11.57 0.16
C ALA A 71 23.37 10.54 0.56
N GLY A 72 24.25 10.19 -0.37
CA GLY A 72 25.30 9.20 -0.17
C GLY A 72 24.86 7.73 -0.27
N ALA A 73 23.56 7.47 -0.41
CA ALA A 73 23.03 6.14 -0.70
C ALA A 73 22.80 5.94 -2.22
N THR A 74 22.66 4.69 -2.63
CA THR A 74 22.37 4.27 -4.00
C THR A 74 21.32 3.17 -3.97
N PHE A 75 20.33 3.24 -4.85
CA PHE A 75 19.37 2.16 -5.02
C PHE A 75 20.05 0.97 -5.71
N ASP A 76 19.93 -0.22 -5.13
CA ASP A 76 20.55 -1.44 -5.62
C ASP A 76 19.54 -2.27 -6.42
N HIS A 77 18.47 -2.75 -5.77
CA HIS A 77 17.42 -3.52 -6.43
C HIS A 77 16.12 -3.60 -5.60
N TRP A 78 15.06 -4.06 -6.27
CA TRP A 78 13.80 -4.50 -5.67
C TRP A 78 13.80 -6.00 -5.48
N GLU A 79 13.25 -6.48 -4.37
CA GLU A 79 13.05 -7.89 -4.08
C GLU A 79 11.66 -8.17 -3.46
N GLY A 80 11.25 -9.44 -3.42
CA GLY A 80 9.93 -9.88 -2.95
C GLY A 80 8.98 -10.22 -4.10
N ASP A 81 7.77 -9.70 -4.07
CA ASP A 81 6.74 -9.89 -5.10
C ASP A 81 6.99 -9.06 -6.38
N ALA A 82 7.92 -8.11 -6.33
CA ALA A 82 8.40 -7.39 -7.50
C ALA A 82 9.92 -7.32 -7.46
N THR A 83 10.55 -7.63 -8.59
CA THR A 83 12.00 -7.70 -8.72
C THR A 83 12.47 -6.81 -9.85
N GLY A 84 13.58 -6.10 -9.66
CA GLY A 84 14.17 -5.28 -10.71
C GLY A 84 15.28 -4.39 -10.21
N THR A 85 16.14 -3.93 -11.11
CA THR A 85 17.24 -3.01 -10.80
C THR A 85 16.93 -1.57 -11.20
N SER A 86 15.75 -1.33 -11.80
CA SER A 86 15.27 0.01 -12.09
C SER A 86 14.73 0.65 -10.82
N PRO A 87 15.06 1.92 -10.51
CA PRO A 87 14.50 2.62 -9.34
C PRO A 87 12.99 2.80 -9.42
N THR A 88 12.40 2.67 -10.62
CA THR A 88 10.96 2.68 -10.83
C THR A 88 10.49 1.32 -11.36
N ILE A 89 9.43 0.78 -10.74
CA ILE A 89 8.78 -0.49 -11.13
C ILE A 89 7.26 -0.37 -11.11
N ASP A 90 6.60 -1.11 -11.98
CA ASP A 90 5.14 -1.20 -12.04
C ASP A 90 4.68 -2.54 -11.45
N ILE A 91 3.69 -2.47 -10.57
CA ILE A 91 3.13 -3.63 -9.86
C ILE A 91 1.64 -3.73 -10.16
N LEU A 92 1.22 -4.83 -10.75
CA LEU A 92 -0.20 -5.15 -10.91
C LEU A 92 -0.76 -5.71 -9.60
N MET A 93 -1.77 -5.07 -9.01
CA MET A 93 -2.41 -5.51 -7.77
C MET A 93 -3.46 -6.60 -8.05
N ASP A 94 -3.00 -7.85 -8.14
CA ASP A 94 -3.84 -9.05 -8.34
C ASP A 94 -4.00 -9.91 -7.08
N ARG A 95 -3.23 -9.61 -6.03
CA ARG A 95 -3.27 -10.19 -4.69
C ARG A 95 -2.54 -9.25 -3.72
N ASP A 96 -2.57 -9.57 -2.43
CA ASP A 96 -1.68 -8.93 -1.45
C ASP A 96 -0.21 -9.16 -1.85
N LYS A 97 0.59 -8.10 -1.78
CA LYS A 97 1.99 -8.12 -2.20
C LYS A 97 2.91 -7.47 -1.19
N GLU A 98 4.12 -7.99 -1.13
CA GLU A 98 5.21 -7.49 -0.32
C GLU A 98 6.43 -7.20 -1.20
N VAL A 99 6.91 -5.96 -1.15
CA VAL A 99 8.04 -5.51 -1.97
C VAL A 99 9.04 -4.78 -1.11
N THR A 100 10.31 -5.09 -1.28
CA THR A 100 11.41 -4.47 -0.53
C THR A 100 12.31 -3.69 -1.48
N ALA A 101 12.55 -2.42 -1.16
CA ALA A 101 13.59 -1.61 -1.81
C ALA A 101 14.92 -1.76 -1.06
N VAL A 102 15.97 -2.18 -1.75
CA VAL A 102 17.31 -2.29 -1.19
C VAL A 102 18.16 -1.10 -1.64
N PHE A 103 18.70 -0.37 -0.68
CA PHE A 103 19.63 0.73 -0.87
C PHE A 103 20.98 0.37 -0.26
N THR A 104 22.07 0.67 -0.97
CA THR A 104 23.44 0.48 -0.52
C THR A 104 24.14 1.83 -0.33
N GLY A 105 25.08 1.91 0.61
CA GLY A 105 25.76 3.17 0.94
C GLY A 105 24.98 4.05 1.92
N GLY A 106 25.43 5.30 2.05
CA GLY A 106 25.06 6.21 3.12
C GLY A 106 26.12 6.19 4.21
N GLU A 107 27.19 6.95 4.02
CA GLU A 107 28.02 7.31 5.17
C GLU A 107 27.22 8.23 6.09
N PRO A 108 27.34 8.11 7.43
CA PRO A 108 27.02 9.24 8.28
C PRO A 108 28.00 10.35 7.90
N THR A 109 27.57 11.30 7.07
CA THR A 109 28.33 12.52 6.75
C THR A 109 28.34 13.45 7.95
N ASP A 110 29.01 13.01 9.02
CA ASP A 110 29.42 13.84 10.14
C ASP A 110 30.75 13.34 10.71
N ARG A 111 31.69 12.99 9.82
CA ARG A 111 33.10 12.97 10.19
C ARG A 111 33.64 14.38 10.01
N GLU A 112 33.31 15.28 10.93
CA GLU A 112 34.15 16.46 11.13
C GLU A 112 35.59 15.97 11.36
N PRO A 113 36.61 16.60 10.75
CA PRO A 113 37.98 16.27 11.09
C PRO A 113 38.19 16.53 12.58
N ILE A 114 38.67 15.53 13.33
CA ILE A 114 39.16 15.75 14.69
C ILE A 114 40.37 16.69 14.56
N ILE A 115 40.18 17.98 14.82
CA ILE A 115 41.30 18.90 15.01
C ILE A 115 41.91 18.52 16.35
N ILE A 116 42.99 17.74 16.30
CA ILE A 116 43.82 17.52 17.47
C ILE A 116 44.72 18.75 17.62
N GLU A 117 44.25 19.77 18.34
CA GLU A 117 45.13 20.82 18.86
C GLU A 117 45.83 20.26 20.10
N TRP A 118 47.09 19.85 19.96
CA TRP A 118 48.01 19.78 21.09
C TRP A 118 49.00 20.94 20.96
N GLU A 119 49.08 21.73 22.02
CA GLU A 119 50.07 22.81 22.26
C GLU A 119 51.52 22.31 22.24
#